data_AF-A0A957GSA1-F1
#
_entry.id   AF-A0A957GSA1-F1
#
_cell.length_a   1.000
_cell.length_b   1.000
_cell.length_c   1.000
_cell.angle_alpha   90.00
_cell.angle_beta   90.00
_cell.angle_gamma   90.00
#
_symmetry.space_group_name_H-M   'P 1'
#
loop_
_entity.id
_entity.type
_entity.pdbx_description
1 polymer ?
#
loop_
_entity_poly.entity_id
_entity_poly.type
_entity_poly.pdbx_seq_one_letter_code
_entity_poly.pdbx_strand_id
1 'polypeptide(L)'
;MTISPAQWNTLVAAHAGHLLQSWAWGELKSRFGWRVERLQVEGAAVQLLFRQLPLGLTIAYVPKGPLLDWANHRQAETLLAAIHTTAKKQRAIFLKIEPAGGLADDPSGQAAAFLTGQGFHPAD
;
A
#
# COMPACT_ATOMS: atom_id res chain seq x y z
N MET A 1 -16.80 0.83 -9.59
CA MET A 1 -16.62 -0.49 -10.21
C MET A 1 -15.73 -1.32 -9.30
N THR A 2 -16.14 -2.52 -8.94
CA THR A 2 -15.35 -3.45 -8.11
C THR A 2 -14.38 -4.21 -9.01
N ILE A 3 -13.08 -4.14 -8.75
CA ILE A 3 -12.07 -4.89 -9.51
C ILE A 3 -12.14 -6.38 -9.15
N SER A 4 -12.08 -7.27 -10.15
CA SER A 4 -12.07 -8.72 -9.90
C SER A 4 -10.71 -9.21 -9.38
N PRO A 5 -10.65 -10.38 -8.71
CA PRO A 5 -9.39 -10.98 -8.26
C PRO A 5 -8.36 -11.17 -9.38
N ALA A 6 -8.82 -11.62 -10.57
CA ALA A 6 -7.94 -11.86 -11.72
C ALA A 6 -7.37 -10.54 -12.27
N GLN A 7 -8.19 -9.50 -12.38
CA GLN A 7 -7.74 -8.17 -12.79
C GLN A 7 -6.74 -7.58 -11.80
N TRP A 8 -6.99 -7.72 -10.49
CA TRP A 8 -6.07 -7.27 -9.46
C TRP A 8 -4.71 -7.97 -9.55
N ASN A 9 -4.70 -9.30 -9.66
CA ASN A 9 -3.45 -10.04 -9.77
C ASN A 9 -2.70 -9.76 -11.08
N THR A 10 -3.41 -9.42 -12.15
CA THR A 10 -2.79 -8.94 -13.40
C THR A 10 -2.05 -7.62 -13.16
N LEU A 11 -2.63 -6.68 -12.41
CA LEU A 11 -1.96 -5.43 -12.02
C LEU A 11 -0.74 -5.68 -11.14
N VAL A 12 -0.84 -6.61 -10.18
CA VAL A 12 0.29 -7.00 -9.32
C VAL A 12 1.44 -7.54 -10.18
N ALA A 13 1.15 -8.47 -11.09
CA ALA A 13 2.16 -9.05 -11.98
C ALA A 13 2.79 -8.00 -12.91
N ALA A 14 1.98 -7.08 -13.46
CA ALA A 14 2.46 -6.01 -14.34
C ALA A 14 3.47 -5.06 -13.67
N HIS A 15 3.41 -4.92 -12.35
CA HIS A 15 4.35 -4.10 -11.56
C HIS A 15 5.47 -4.93 -10.92
N ALA A 16 5.65 -6.20 -11.32
CA ALA A 16 6.53 -7.15 -10.63
C ALA A 16 6.29 -7.18 -9.10
N GLY A 17 5.02 -7.01 -8.70
CA GLY A 17 4.61 -6.81 -7.32
C GLY A 17 4.78 -8.06 -6.45
N HIS A 18 5.03 -7.83 -5.16
CA HIS A 18 5.22 -8.90 -4.20
C HIS A 18 3.91 -9.66 -3.93
N LEU A 19 4.02 -10.95 -3.55
CA LEU A 19 2.91 -11.78 -3.06
C LEU A 19 2.01 -11.08 -2.02
N LEU A 20 2.54 -10.18 -1.17
CA LEU A 20 1.76 -9.52 -0.12
C LEU A 20 0.78 -8.48 -0.67
N GLN A 21 0.95 -8.07 -1.93
CA GLN A 21 0.00 -7.26 -2.67
C GLN A 21 -1.02 -8.09 -3.47
N SER A 22 -0.91 -9.43 -3.48
CA SER A 22 -1.86 -10.30 -4.19
C SER A 22 -3.26 -10.30 -3.55
N TRP A 23 -4.27 -10.64 -4.35
CA TRP A 23 -5.64 -10.81 -3.86
C TRP A 23 -5.73 -11.87 -2.76
N ALA A 24 -5.12 -13.03 -3.00
CA ALA A 24 -5.14 -14.17 -2.09
C ALA A 24 -4.51 -13.84 -0.73
N TRP A 25 -3.46 -13.01 -0.70
CA TRP A 25 -2.91 -12.54 0.57
C TRP A 25 -3.91 -11.68 1.35
N GLY A 26 -4.63 -10.79 0.68
CA GLY A 26 -5.70 -10.01 1.32
C GLY A 26 -6.79 -10.92 1.91
N GLU A 27 -7.25 -11.91 1.15
CA GLU A 27 -8.23 -12.91 1.62
C GLU A 27 -7.71 -13.73 2.80
N LEU A 28 -6.42 -14.08 2.80
CA LEU A 28 -5.81 -14.75 3.94
C LEU A 28 -5.86 -13.84 5.17
N LYS A 29 -5.39 -12.59 5.04
CA LYS A 29 -5.32 -11.64 6.16
C LYS A 29 -6.70 -11.27 6.70
N SER A 30 -7.74 -11.23 5.85
CA SER A 30 -9.10 -10.93 6.29
C SER A 30 -9.63 -11.93 7.30
N ARG A 31 -9.25 -13.21 7.17
CA ARG A 31 -9.56 -14.29 8.13
C ARG A 31 -8.87 -14.13 9.48
N PHE A 32 -7.88 -13.23 9.59
CA PHE A 32 -7.15 -12.92 10.82
C PHE A 32 -7.44 -11.50 11.33
N GLY A 33 -8.65 -11.01 11.11
CA GLY A 33 -9.14 -9.75 11.68
C GLY A 33 -8.57 -8.49 11.02
N TRP A 34 -7.98 -8.63 9.83
CA TRP A 34 -7.63 -7.48 8.99
C TRP A 34 -8.80 -7.14 8.06
N ARG A 35 -8.95 -5.87 7.73
CA ARG A 35 -9.86 -5.41 6.68
C ARG A 35 -9.04 -4.94 5.50
N VAL A 36 -9.41 -5.36 4.29
CA VAL A 36 -8.64 -5.08 3.09
C VAL A 36 -9.32 -3.98 2.30
N GLU A 37 -8.54 -3.00 1.87
CA GLU A 37 -8.94 -2.01 0.88
C GLU A 37 -7.98 -2.07 -0.30
N ARG A 38 -8.50 -1.87 -1.50
CA ARG A 38 -7.72 -1.90 -2.73
C ARG A 38 -8.00 -0.64 -3.52
N LEU A 39 -6.96 0.13 -3.80
CA LEU A 39 -7.05 1.38 -4.55
C LEU A 39 -6.30 1.22 -5.87
N GLN A 40 -6.82 1.85 -6.92
CA GLN A 40 -6.16 2.01 -8.20
C GLN A 40 -6.33 3.46 -8.65
N VAL A 41 -5.24 4.14 -8.95
CA VAL A 41 -5.22 5.56 -9.33
C VAL A 41 -4.13 5.77 -10.37
N GLU A 42 -4.49 6.31 -11.54
CA GLU A 42 -3.54 6.70 -12.60
C GLU A 42 -2.50 5.61 -12.95
N GLY A 43 -2.93 4.36 -13.07
CA GLY A 43 -2.05 3.23 -13.39
C GLY A 43 -1.31 2.62 -12.19
N ALA A 44 -1.25 3.31 -11.05
CA ALA A 44 -0.74 2.75 -9.80
C ALA A 44 -1.83 2.03 -9.02
N ALA A 45 -1.43 1.12 -8.13
CA ALA A 45 -2.33 0.37 -7.28
C ALA A 45 -1.75 0.06 -5.89
N VAL A 46 -2.62 -0.21 -4.92
CA VAL A 46 -2.20 -0.60 -3.57
C VAL A 46 -3.26 -1.42 -2.84
N GLN A 47 -2.82 -2.50 -2.19
CA GLN A 47 -3.59 -3.23 -1.18
C GLN A 47 -3.21 -2.70 0.21
N LEU A 48 -4.18 -2.11 0.90
CA LEU A 48 -4.06 -1.68 2.29
C LEU A 48 -4.72 -2.71 3.21
N LEU A 49 -4.05 -2.98 4.32
CA LEU A 49 -4.54 -3.81 5.40
C LEU A 49 -4.81 -2.94 6.63
N PHE A 50 -6.02 -3.03 7.17
CA PHE A 50 -6.43 -2.31 8.36
C PHE A 50 -6.64 -3.27 9.53
N ARG A 51 -6.05 -2.97 10.69
CA ARG A 51 -6.28 -3.73 11.93
C ARG A 51 -7.04 -2.86 12.92
N GLN A 52 -8.12 -3.38 13.48
CA GLN A 52 -8.89 -2.70 14.52
C GLN A 52 -8.11 -2.61 15.83
N LEU A 53 -8.29 -1.49 16.52
CA LEU A 53 -7.81 -1.19 17.85
C LEU A 53 -9.01 -0.81 18.75
N PRO A 54 -8.82 -0.74 20.09
CA PRO A 54 -9.84 -0.17 20.97
C PRO A 54 -10.29 1.23 20.54
N LEU A 55 -11.49 1.62 20.97
CA LEU A 55 -12.10 2.94 20.70
C LEU A 55 -12.40 3.22 19.21
N GLY A 56 -12.54 2.17 18.41
CA GLY A 56 -12.86 2.26 16.98
C GLY A 56 -11.75 2.90 16.15
N LEU A 57 -10.50 2.82 16.62
CA LEU A 57 -9.31 3.27 15.91
C LEU A 57 -8.75 2.11 15.06
N THR A 58 -7.92 2.43 14.08
CA THR A 58 -7.24 1.39 13.29
C THR A 58 -5.75 1.68 13.08
N ILE A 59 -5.04 0.66 12.63
CA ILE A 59 -3.72 0.81 12.02
C ILE A 59 -3.87 0.54 10.53
N ALA A 60 -3.27 1.36 9.67
CA ALA A 60 -3.18 1.11 8.23
C ALA A 60 -1.78 0.59 7.88
N TYR A 61 -1.71 -0.45 7.04
CA TYR A 61 -0.46 -1.06 6.61
C TYR A 61 -0.47 -1.41 5.12
N VAL A 62 0.58 -1.01 4.42
CA VAL A 62 0.85 -1.37 3.02
C VAL A 62 2.06 -2.33 3.00
N PRO A 63 1.85 -3.65 2.91
CA PRO A 63 2.94 -4.62 2.88
C PRO A 63 3.56 -4.76 1.48
N LYS A 64 4.87 -4.53 1.36
CA LYS A 64 5.65 -4.70 0.10
C LYS A 64 4.99 -4.02 -1.11
N GLY A 65 4.56 -2.78 -0.93
CA GLY A 65 3.92 -1.93 -1.94
C GLY A 65 4.12 -0.45 -1.57
N PRO A 66 3.47 0.49 -2.28
CA PRO A 66 2.51 0.32 -3.37
C PRO A 66 3.09 -0.24 -4.69
N LEU A 67 2.20 -0.56 -5.62
CA LEU A 67 2.50 -0.96 -7.00
C LEU A 67 2.52 0.30 -7.88
N LEU A 68 3.69 0.91 -8.04
CA LEU A 68 3.87 2.13 -8.84
C LEU A 68 5.31 2.28 -9.30
N ASP A 69 5.54 3.20 -10.23
CA ASP A 69 6.88 3.65 -10.59
C ASP A 69 7.30 4.83 -9.70
N TRP A 70 8.28 4.62 -8.83
CA TRP A 70 8.74 5.65 -7.89
C TRP A 70 9.41 6.84 -8.58
N ALA A 71 9.88 6.69 -9.83
CA ALA A 71 10.39 7.81 -10.62
C ALA A 71 9.26 8.76 -11.07
N ASN A 72 8.01 8.27 -11.10
CA ASN A 72 6.85 9.08 -11.43
C ASN A 72 6.25 9.72 -10.17
N HIS A 73 6.84 10.83 -9.74
CA HIS A 73 6.41 11.54 -8.52
C HIS A 73 4.93 11.94 -8.51
N ARG A 74 4.38 12.39 -9.64
CA ARG A 74 2.95 12.75 -9.72
C ARG A 74 2.05 11.56 -9.41
N GLN A 75 2.38 10.39 -9.96
CA GLN A 75 1.63 9.17 -9.70
C GLN A 75 1.75 8.76 -8.22
N ALA A 76 2.96 8.84 -7.66
CA ALA A 76 3.21 8.54 -6.25
C ALA A 76 2.46 9.49 -5.29
N GLU A 77 2.46 10.80 -5.55
CA GLU A 77 1.71 11.82 -4.79
C GLU A 77 0.22 11.55 -4.84
N THR A 78 -0.31 11.27 -6.04
CA THR A 78 -1.75 11.06 -6.25
C THR A 78 -2.22 9.79 -5.53
N LEU A 79 -1.44 8.70 -5.61
CA LEU A 79 -1.75 7.47 -4.88
C LEU A 79 -1.63 7.67 -3.37
N LEU A 80 -0.58 8.36 -2.90
CA LEU A 80 -0.39 8.61 -1.47
C LEU A 80 -1.52 9.47 -0.89
N ALA A 81 -2.02 10.46 -1.64
CA ALA A 81 -3.19 11.24 -1.26
C ALA A 81 -4.43 10.34 -1.11
N ALA A 82 -4.67 9.43 -2.06
CA ALA A 82 -5.79 8.48 -2.00
C ALA A 82 -5.66 7.50 -0.82
N ILE A 83 -4.44 7.01 -0.55
CA ILE A 83 -4.11 6.20 0.63
C ILE A 83 -4.44 6.97 1.91
N HIS A 84 -3.99 8.22 2.03
CA HIS A 84 -4.19 9.05 3.20
C HIS A 84 -5.67 9.35 3.45
N THR A 85 -6.43 9.68 2.40
CA THR A 85 -7.89 9.85 2.49
C THR A 85 -8.56 8.56 2.97
N THR A 86 -8.16 7.41 2.44
CA THR A 86 -8.71 6.11 2.84
C THR A 86 -8.35 5.77 4.28
N ALA A 87 -7.11 6.02 4.70
CA ALA A 87 -6.65 5.79 6.06
C ALA A 87 -7.44 6.63 7.08
N LYS A 88 -7.67 7.92 6.78
CA LYS A 88 -8.51 8.81 7.61
C LYS A 88 -9.96 8.34 7.72
N LYS A 89 -10.58 7.96 6.58
CA LYS A 89 -11.94 7.40 6.57
C LYS A 89 -12.07 6.16 7.46
N GLN A 90 -10.99 5.41 7.60
CA GLN A 90 -10.91 4.19 8.39
C GLN A 90 -10.37 4.43 9.81
N ARG A 91 -10.25 5.70 10.23
CA ARG A 91 -9.79 6.11 11.56
C ARG A 91 -8.41 5.55 11.92
N ALA A 92 -7.53 5.46 10.93
CA ALA A 92 -6.17 5.00 11.16
C ALA A 92 -5.37 6.03 11.97
N ILE A 93 -4.76 5.60 13.08
CA ILE A 93 -3.90 6.46 13.90
C ILE A 93 -2.47 6.57 13.37
N PHE A 94 -2.04 5.59 12.58
CA PHE A 94 -0.82 5.68 11.79
C PHE A 94 -0.93 4.81 10.53
N LEU A 95 -0.09 5.14 9.56
CA LEU A 95 0.06 4.42 8.30
C LEU A 95 1.50 3.93 8.21
N LYS A 96 1.68 2.61 8.10
CA LYS A 96 2.96 1.98 7.81
C LYS A 96 3.00 1.61 6.33
N ILE A 97 4.03 2.04 5.62
CA ILE A 97 4.32 1.61 4.25
C ILE A 97 5.64 0.85 4.26
N GLU A 98 5.62 -0.35 3.70
CA GLU A 98 6.82 -1.13 3.43
C GLU A 98 6.95 -1.21 1.91
N PRO A 99 7.81 -0.37 1.28
CA PRO A 99 8.04 -0.40 -0.16
C PRO A 99 8.43 -1.79 -0.66
N ALA A 100 8.10 -2.07 -1.92
CA ALA A 100 8.69 -3.21 -2.60
C ALA A 100 10.20 -2.97 -2.74
N GLY A 101 10.96 -4.00 -2.41
CA GLY A 101 12.42 -3.98 -2.43
C GLY A 101 13.06 -3.66 -1.07
N GLY A 102 13.96 -4.53 -0.60
CA GLY A 102 14.87 -4.20 0.49
C GLY A 102 15.97 -3.24 0.03
N LEU A 103 16.94 -2.94 0.89
CA LEU A 103 18.13 -2.14 0.53
C LEU A 103 18.89 -2.69 -0.71
N ALA A 104 18.73 -3.98 -1.04
CA ALA A 104 19.31 -4.60 -2.23
C ALA A 104 18.48 -4.40 -3.53
N ASP A 105 17.20 -4.09 -3.40
CA ASP A 105 16.22 -4.08 -4.50
C ASP A 105 15.69 -2.67 -4.83
N ASP A 106 15.99 -1.66 -3.99
CA ASP A 106 15.91 -0.24 -4.35
C ASP A 106 17.31 0.42 -4.28
N PRO A 107 18.22 0.13 -5.23
CA PRO A 107 19.53 0.77 -5.27
C PRO A 107 19.45 2.29 -5.43
N SER A 108 18.31 2.77 -5.94
CA SER A 108 18.07 4.18 -6.23
C SER A 108 17.63 5.00 -5.01
N GLY A 109 17.13 4.32 -3.97
CA GLY A 109 16.56 4.96 -2.77
C GLY A 109 15.36 5.86 -3.06
N GLN A 110 14.74 5.76 -4.24
CA GLN A 110 13.67 6.67 -4.67
C GLN A 110 12.44 6.55 -3.79
N ALA A 111 12.08 5.34 -3.39
CA ALA A 111 10.95 5.12 -2.50
C ALA A 111 11.20 5.76 -1.12
N ALA A 112 12.40 5.55 -0.57
CA ALA A 112 12.79 6.10 0.72
C ALA A 112 12.84 7.63 0.69
N ALA A 113 13.44 8.22 -0.36
CA ALA A 113 13.53 9.67 -0.54
C ALA A 113 12.14 10.30 -0.66
N PHE A 114 11.27 9.72 -1.49
CA PHE A 114 9.89 10.18 -1.65
C PHE A 114 9.13 10.13 -0.32
N LEU A 115 9.11 8.97 0.35
CA LEU A 115 8.35 8.79 1.59
C LEU A 115 8.87 9.70 2.72
N THR A 116 10.20 9.88 2.83
CA THR A 116 10.78 10.83 3.80
C THR A 116 10.34 12.27 3.50
N GLY A 117 10.31 12.68 2.24
CA GLY A 117 9.78 13.97 1.83
C GLY A 117 8.29 14.18 2.14
N GLN A 118 7.55 13.09 2.34
CA GLN A 118 6.13 13.08 2.74
C GLN A 118 5.93 12.93 4.26
N GLY A 119 7.02 12.96 5.05
CA GLY A 119 6.97 12.90 6.52
C GLY A 119 6.92 11.49 7.10
N PHE A 120 7.23 10.45 6.31
CA PHE A 120 7.45 9.11 6.86
C PHE A 120 8.83 9.00 7.49
N HIS A 121 8.91 8.19 8.54
CA HIS A 121 10.18 7.83 9.18
C HIS A 121 10.39 6.31 9.05
N PRO A 122 11.63 5.85 8.84
CA PRO A 122 11.95 4.43 8.94
C PRO A 122 11.48 3.85 10.27
N ALA A 123 10.95 2.64 10.25
CA ALA A 123 10.68 1.89 11.47
C ALA A 123 11.94 1.13 11.85
N ASP A 124 12.41 1.30 13.09
CA ASP A 124 13.54 0.57 13.67
C ASP A 124 13.27 -0.95 13.77
#